data_AF-A0AAU9VQJ6-F1
#
_entry.id   AF-A0AAU9VQJ6-F1
#
_cell.length_a   1.000
_cell.length_b   1.000
_cell.length_c   1.000
_cell.angle_alpha   90.00
_cell.angle_beta   90.00
_cell.angle_gamma   90.00
#
_symmetry.space_group_name_H-M   'P 1'
#
loop_
_entity.id
_entity.type
_entity.pdbx_description
1 polymer ?
#
loop_
_entity_poly.entity_id
_entity_poly.type
_entity_poly.pdbx_seq_one_letter_code
_entity_poly.pdbx_strand_id
1 'polypeptide(L)'
;MARNQIHGRVSLEMSDKKMQINLLLHDKGKSDLVIFHVRDILRSVTLEKIQQIHKYLSPRQRMAFLTHESIDNEADLKNRLSWSEGFFNWTVTYKRESDIFYSYGSYVLLPSAERPAKIPDYAAEKNQSVLWAVSNRGRARDKYVKNF
;
A
#
# COMPACT_ATOMS: atom_id res chain seq x y z
N MET A 1 0.69 -4.50 -32.89
CA MET A 1 1.51 -4.50 -31.65
C MET A 1 0.60 -4.21 -30.47
N ALA A 2 0.22 -5.24 -29.71
CA ALA A 2 -0.62 -5.09 -28.53
C ALA A 2 0.26 -4.71 -27.32
N ARG A 3 -0.03 -3.57 -26.67
CA ARG A 3 0.64 -3.15 -25.44
C ARG A 3 -0.06 -3.83 -24.25
N ASN A 4 0.65 -4.72 -23.57
CA ASN A 4 0.22 -5.28 -22.28
C ASN A 4 0.14 -4.14 -21.24
N GLN A 5 -1.07 -3.72 -20.90
CA GLN A 5 -1.35 -2.87 -19.74
C GLN A 5 -1.57 -3.76 -18.52
N ILE A 6 -0.64 -3.70 -17.57
CA ILE A 6 -0.69 -4.42 -16.31
C ILE A 6 -1.77 -3.76 -15.44
N HIS A 7 -2.94 -4.37 -15.34
CA HIS A 7 -4.03 -3.93 -14.49
C HIS A 7 -3.83 -4.50 -13.08
N GLY A 8 -3.21 -3.71 -12.19
CA GLY A 8 -3.15 -4.03 -10.76
C GLY A 8 -4.42 -3.53 -10.06
N ARG A 9 -5.33 -4.44 -9.67
CA ARG A 9 -6.52 -4.12 -8.88
C ARG A 9 -6.22 -4.46 -7.42
N VAL A 10 -6.03 -3.45 -6.57
CA VAL A 10 -5.95 -3.65 -5.11
C VAL A 10 -7.27 -3.18 -4.52
N SER A 11 -8.13 -4.14 -4.16
CA SER A 11 -9.40 -3.82 -3.48
C SER A 11 -9.14 -3.79 -1.98
N LEU A 12 -9.54 -2.69 -1.35
CA LEU A 12 -9.45 -2.49 0.10
C LEU A 12 -10.86 -2.35 0.63
N GLU A 13 -11.35 -3.42 1.27
CA GLU A 13 -12.63 -3.37 1.98
C GLU A 13 -12.41 -2.81 3.38
N MET A 14 -12.94 -1.62 3.63
CA MET A 14 -13.22 -1.16 4.98
C MET A 14 -14.71 -1.38 5.25
N SER A 15 -15.00 -1.81 6.48
CA SER A 15 -16.32 -2.21 7.00
C SER A 15 -17.49 -1.45 6.36
N ASP A 16 -18.46 -2.23 5.88
CA ASP A 16 -19.79 -1.87 5.39
C ASP A 16 -19.91 -1.14 4.04
N LYS A 17 -18.82 -0.76 3.37
CA LYS A 17 -18.86 -0.36 1.96
C LYS A 17 -17.64 -0.88 1.20
N LYS A 18 -17.87 -1.74 0.20
CA LYS A 18 -16.88 -2.17 -0.80
C LYS A 18 -16.30 -0.95 -1.52
N MET A 19 -15.21 -0.39 -1.01
CA MET A 19 -14.46 0.67 -1.67
C MET A 19 -13.45 0.01 -2.62
N GLN A 20 -13.80 -0.07 -3.91
CA GLN A 20 -12.86 -0.50 -4.93
C GLN A 20 -11.86 0.63 -5.19
N ILE A 21 -10.65 0.50 -4.64
CA ILE A 21 -9.55 1.42 -4.95
C ILE A 21 -8.99 1.03 -6.32
N ASN A 22 -9.56 1.62 -7.37
CA ASN A 22 -9.03 1.46 -8.72
C ASN A 22 -7.92 2.50 -8.92
N LEU A 23 -6.68 2.05 -9.10
CA LEU A 23 -5.54 2.91 -9.43
C LEU A 23 -5.62 3.29 -10.92
N LEU A 24 -6.58 4.15 -11.26
CA LEU A 24 -6.84 4.55 -12.65
C LEU A 24 -6.23 5.92 -12.92
N LEU A 25 -5.02 5.91 -13.50
CA LEU A 25 -4.41 7.10 -14.12
C LEU A 25 -5.27 7.72 -15.24
N HIS A 26 -6.34 7.02 -15.65
CA HIS A 26 -7.27 7.42 -16.73
C HIS A 26 -8.59 8.03 -16.23
N ASP A 27 -8.87 8.10 -14.92
CA ASP A 27 -10.16 8.56 -14.38
C ASP A 27 -10.15 10.05 -13.99
N LYS A 28 -9.42 10.87 -14.76
CA LYS A 28 -9.26 12.31 -14.52
C LYS A 28 -10.62 13.01 -14.54
N GLY A 29 -11.00 13.65 -13.44
CA GLY A 29 -12.26 14.40 -13.31
C GLY A 29 -13.52 13.54 -13.08
N LYS A 30 -13.38 12.22 -12.94
CA LYS A 30 -14.52 11.29 -12.77
C LYS A 30 -14.60 10.68 -11.38
N SER A 31 -13.50 10.69 -10.64
CA SER A 31 -13.43 10.21 -9.25
C SER A 31 -13.28 11.38 -8.27
N ASP A 32 -13.90 11.26 -7.10
CA ASP A 32 -13.74 12.22 -6.00
C ASP A 32 -12.39 12.06 -5.27
N LEU A 33 -11.79 10.86 -5.34
CA LEU A 33 -10.51 10.53 -4.70
C LEU A 33 -9.64 9.68 -5.62
N VAL A 34 -8.37 10.08 -5.79
CA VAL A 34 -7.35 9.27 -6.47
C VAL A 34 -6.23 8.94 -5.51
N ILE A 35 -5.94 7.64 -5.39
CA ILE A 35 -4.95 7.11 -4.46
C ILE A 35 -3.69 6.71 -5.22
N PHE A 36 -2.55 7.19 -4.75
CA PHE A 36 -1.25 6.89 -5.34
C PHE A 36 -0.46 6.00 -4.40
N HIS A 37 -0.23 4.77 -4.82
CA HIS A 37 0.61 3.85 -4.08
C HIS A 37 2.09 4.16 -4.37
N VAL A 38 2.86 4.34 -3.29
CA VAL A 38 4.26 4.79 -3.34
C VAL A 38 5.13 3.99 -4.30
N ARG A 39 5.00 2.65 -4.33
CA ARG A 39 5.83 1.80 -5.17
C ARG A 39 5.48 1.91 -6.66
N ASP A 40 4.23 2.23 -6.98
CA ASP A 40 3.80 2.40 -8.37
C ASP A 40 4.28 3.74 -8.93
N ILE A 41 4.31 4.77 -8.08
CA ILE A 41 4.93 6.05 -8.39
C ILE A 41 6.40 5.84 -8.74
N LEU A 42 7.15 5.19 -7.84
CA LEU A 42 8.57 4.91 -8.05
C LEU A 42 8.81 4.03 -9.30
N ARG A 43 7.91 3.12 -9.66
CA ARG A 43 8.16 2.25 -10.82
C ARG A 43 7.80 2.88 -12.14
N SER A 44 6.77 3.72 -12.19
CA SER A 44 6.04 3.93 -13.45
C SER A 44 5.61 5.37 -13.72
N VAL A 45 5.79 6.27 -12.76
CA VAL A 45 5.34 7.66 -12.87
C VAL A 45 6.53 8.59 -13.11
N THR A 46 6.45 9.36 -14.19
CA THR A 46 7.41 10.43 -14.52
C THR A 46 6.90 11.78 -14.03
N LEU A 47 7.79 12.75 -13.84
CA LEU A 47 7.43 14.11 -13.44
C LEU A 47 6.40 14.74 -14.41
N GLU A 48 6.53 14.49 -15.70
CA GLU A 48 5.61 14.96 -16.74
C GLU A 48 4.19 14.43 -16.54
N LYS A 49 4.04 13.14 -16.20
CA LYS A 49 2.72 12.55 -15.91
C LYS A 49 2.08 13.20 -14.69
N ILE A 50 2.88 13.54 -13.67
CA ILE A 50 2.44 14.20 -12.44
C ILE A 50 1.95 15.61 -12.75
N GLN A 51 2.73 16.39 -13.52
CA GLN A 51 2.33 17.72 -13.98
C GLN A 51 1.04 17.68 -14.81
N GLN A 52 0.90 16.68 -15.68
CA GLN A 52 -0.34 16.49 -16.44
C GLN A 52 -1.52 16.14 -15.55
N ILE A 53 -1.35 15.36 -14.48
CA ILE A 53 -2.44 15.11 -13.53
C ILE A 53 -2.84 16.41 -12.86
N HIS A 54 -1.87 17.18 -12.35
CA HIS A 54 -2.13 18.44 -11.66
C HIS A 54 -2.87 19.46 -12.54
N LYS A 55 -2.53 19.53 -13.84
CA LYS A 55 -3.17 20.45 -14.79
C LYS A 55 -4.67 20.19 -14.98
N TYR A 56 -5.12 18.94 -14.85
CA TYR A 56 -6.51 18.54 -15.11
C TYR A 56 -7.26 18.13 -13.83
N LEU A 57 -6.76 18.52 -12.66
CA LEU A 57 -7.46 18.28 -11.41
C LEU A 57 -8.76 19.09 -11.38
N SER A 58 -9.87 18.39 -11.16
CA SER A 58 -11.11 19.04 -10.75
C SER A 58 -10.95 19.59 -9.34
N PRO A 59 -11.50 20.77 -8.99
CA PRO A 59 -11.48 21.30 -7.63
C PRO A 59 -12.11 20.37 -6.57
N ARG A 60 -12.97 19.44 -7.00
CA ARG A 60 -13.62 18.45 -6.13
C ARG A 60 -12.80 17.18 -5.92
N GLN A 61 -11.83 16.92 -6.78
CA GLN A 61 -11.04 15.71 -6.77
C GLN A 61 -9.88 15.84 -5.77
N ARG A 62 -9.78 14.89 -4.85
CA ARG A 62 -8.70 14.81 -3.86
C ARG A 62 -7.64 13.79 -4.28
N MET A 63 -6.41 14.03 -3.86
CA MET A 63 -5.28 13.15 -4.10
C MET A 63 -4.77 12.61 -2.77
N ALA A 64 -4.61 11.29 -2.68
CA ALA A 64 -4.16 10.61 -1.46
C ALA A 64 -2.85 9.85 -1.69
N PHE A 65 -1.90 10.04 -0.78
CA PHE A 65 -0.61 9.34 -0.79
C PHE A 65 -0.71 8.08 0.05
N LEU A 66 -0.62 6.91 -0.60
CA LEU A 66 -0.70 5.61 0.05
C LEU A 66 0.69 5.01 0.20
N THR A 67 1.10 4.80 1.45
CA THR A 67 2.29 4.02 1.79
C THR A 67 2.04 3.13 3.01
N HIS A 68 2.44 1.88 2.87
CA HIS A 68 2.59 0.98 4.00
C HIS A 68 4.00 1.00 4.56
N GLU A 69 5.02 1.21 3.75
CA GLU A 69 6.39 1.20 4.25
C GLU A 69 6.73 2.46 5.04
N SER A 70 7.72 2.34 5.94
CA SER A 70 8.37 3.53 6.50
C SER A 70 9.00 4.34 5.37
N ILE A 71 8.89 5.67 5.46
CA ILE A 71 9.56 6.57 4.52
C ILE A 71 11.08 6.38 4.52
N ASP A 72 11.66 5.88 5.61
CA ASP A 72 13.08 5.56 5.72
C ASP A 72 13.50 4.42 4.78
N ASN A 73 12.56 3.54 4.42
CA ASN A 73 12.80 2.47 3.44
C ASN A 73 12.75 2.98 2.00
N GLU A 74 12.36 4.24 1.81
CA GLU A 74 12.07 4.84 0.52
C GLU A 74 12.94 6.10 0.30
N ALA A 75 14.25 5.99 0.56
CA ALA A 75 15.18 7.11 0.46
C ALA A 75 15.17 7.79 -0.94
N ASP A 76 14.91 7.01 -1.98
CA ASP A 76 14.81 7.49 -3.37
C ASP A 76 13.56 8.35 -3.62
N LEU A 77 12.53 8.33 -2.75
CA LEU A 77 11.35 9.17 -2.93
C LEU A 77 11.72 10.66 -2.95
N LYS A 78 12.55 11.08 -1.99
CA LYS A 78 12.95 12.50 -1.86
C LYS A 78 13.68 13.00 -3.11
N ASN A 79 14.48 12.14 -3.73
CA ASN A 79 15.27 12.48 -4.92
C ASN A 79 14.45 12.44 -6.21
N ARG A 80 13.38 11.63 -6.26
CA ARG A 80 12.59 11.41 -7.47
C ARG A 80 11.31 12.24 -7.55
N LEU A 81 10.86 12.76 -6.43
CA LEU A 81 9.57 13.42 -6.30
C LEU A 81 9.78 14.87 -5.83
N SER A 82 10.19 15.74 -6.75
CA SER A 82 10.07 17.18 -6.59
C SER A 82 8.62 17.61 -6.80
N TRP A 83 7.73 17.16 -5.91
CA TRP A 83 6.33 17.54 -5.96
C TRP A 83 6.16 18.96 -5.45
N SER A 84 5.23 19.70 -6.07
CA SER A 84 4.75 20.93 -5.46
C SER A 84 4.14 20.61 -4.10
N GLU A 85 4.39 21.47 -3.12
CA GLU A 85 3.70 21.42 -1.85
C GLU A 85 2.18 21.35 -2.06
N GLY A 86 1.50 20.51 -1.27
CA GLY A 86 0.06 20.31 -1.38
C GLY A 86 -0.40 19.45 -2.57
N PHE A 87 0.50 18.79 -3.31
CA PHE A 87 0.10 17.86 -4.38
C PHE A 87 -0.80 16.73 -3.85
N PHE A 88 -0.49 16.21 -2.66
CA PHE A 88 -1.36 15.29 -1.94
C PHE A 88 -2.19 16.05 -0.92
N ASN A 89 -3.50 15.84 -0.96
CA ASN A 89 -4.41 16.39 0.04
C ASN A 89 -4.47 15.51 1.29
N TRP A 90 -4.42 14.18 1.09
CA TRP A 90 -4.57 13.20 2.16
C TRP A 90 -3.43 12.19 2.20
N THR A 91 -3.21 11.63 3.37
CA THR A 91 -2.27 10.56 3.65
C THR A 91 -3.01 9.29 4.05
N VAL A 92 -2.57 8.16 3.50
CA VAL A 92 -3.10 6.83 3.81
C VAL A 92 -1.93 5.96 4.27
N THR A 93 -1.82 5.71 5.57
CA THR A 93 -0.69 4.94 6.11
C THR A 93 -1.01 4.28 7.45
N TYR A 94 -0.07 3.50 7.97
CA TYR A 94 -0.15 2.83 9.27
C TYR A 94 0.03 3.78 10.46
N LYS A 95 0.39 5.06 10.23
CA LYS A 95 0.46 6.07 11.29
C LYS A 95 -0.94 6.51 11.68
N ARG A 96 -1.20 6.59 12.98
CA ARG A 96 -2.53 6.97 13.52
C ARG A 96 -2.92 8.40 13.19
N GLU A 97 -1.92 9.24 12.92
CA GLU A 97 -2.06 10.65 12.58
C GLU A 97 -2.34 10.89 11.09
N SER A 98 -2.44 9.82 10.29
CA SER A 98 -2.80 9.94 8.87
C SER A 98 -4.29 10.25 8.69
N ASP A 99 -4.61 10.95 7.60
CA ASP A 99 -6.01 11.31 7.28
C ASP A 99 -6.90 10.06 7.14
N ILE A 100 -6.33 8.99 6.59
CA ILE A 100 -6.97 7.68 6.49
C ILE A 100 -6.03 6.64 7.08
N PHE A 101 -6.37 6.19 8.30
CA PHE A 101 -5.61 5.14 8.98
C PHE A 101 -5.78 3.79 8.28
N TYR A 102 -4.67 3.22 7.82
CA TYR A 102 -4.65 1.90 7.20
C TYR A 102 -3.51 1.08 7.80
N SER A 103 -3.86 0.19 8.73
CA SER A 103 -2.89 -0.57 9.51
C SER A 103 -2.29 -1.74 8.72
N TYR A 104 -1.08 -2.12 9.11
CA TYR A 104 -0.52 -3.42 8.73
C TYR A 104 -1.34 -4.57 9.31
N GLY A 105 -1.41 -5.69 8.58
CA GLY A 105 -1.95 -6.94 9.08
C GLY A 105 -3.47 -6.94 9.28
N SER A 106 -4.22 -6.19 8.47
CA SER A 106 -5.67 -6.31 8.45
C SER A 106 -6.06 -7.72 8.01
N TYR A 107 -6.96 -8.34 8.77
CA TYR A 107 -7.52 -9.65 8.45
C TYR A 107 -8.83 -9.44 7.72
N VAL A 108 -9.00 -10.12 6.58
CA VAL A 108 -10.30 -10.20 5.91
C VAL A 108 -10.97 -11.51 6.29
N LEU A 109 -12.29 -11.49 6.49
CA LEU A 109 -13.04 -12.72 6.66
C LEU A 109 -12.99 -13.53 5.36
N LEU A 110 -12.47 -14.76 5.43
CA LEU A 110 -12.61 -15.72 4.35
C LEU A 110 -14.10 -16.05 4.16
N PRO A 111 -14.61 -16.09 2.91
CA PRO A 111 -15.94 -16.61 2.62
C PRO A 111 -16.11 -18.03 3.19
N SER A 112 -17.30 -18.35 3.68
CA SER A 112 -17.57 -19.63 4.37
C SER A 112 -17.18 -20.87 3.56
N ALA A 113 -17.23 -20.80 2.23
CA ALA A 113 -16.88 -21.91 1.35
C ALA A 113 -15.36 -22.19 1.27
N GLU A 114 -14.53 -21.22 1.68
CA GLU A 114 -13.06 -21.32 1.63
C GLU A 114 -12.45 -21.70 2.98
N ARG A 115 -13.26 -21.76 4.05
CA ARG A 115 -12.79 -22.22 5.35
C ARG A 115 -12.69 -23.74 5.36
N PRO A 116 -11.51 -24.31 5.67
CA PRO A 116 -11.42 -25.75 5.86
C PRO A 116 -12.30 -26.16 7.03
N ALA A 117 -13.02 -27.29 6.88
CA ALA A 117 -13.91 -27.83 7.93
C ALA A 117 -13.16 -28.17 9.23
N LYS A 118 -11.84 -28.38 9.13
CA LYS A 118 -10.95 -28.62 10.26
C LYS A 118 -9.62 -27.95 9.97
N ILE A 119 -9.11 -27.16 10.91
CA ILE A 119 -7.76 -26.60 10.85
C ILE A 119 -6.82 -27.65 11.48
N PRO A 120 -5.85 -28.21 10.74
CA PRO A 120 -4.87 -29.12 11.31
C PRO A 120 -4.10 -28.48 12.46
N ASP A 121 -3.73 -29.26 13.46
CA ASP A 121 -2.80 -28.79 14.49
C ASP A 121 -1.38 -28.77 13.91
N TYR A 122 -1.01 -27.63 13.32
CA TYR A 122 0.33 -27.39 12.76
C TYR A 122 1.41 -27.20 13.84
N ALA A 123 1.07 -27.31 15.13
CA ALA A 123 1.99 -27.19 16.26
C ALA A 123 2.25 -28.52 16.98
N ALA A 124 1.51 -29.59 16.66
CA ALA A 124 1.57 -30.88 17.36
C ALA A 124 3.01 -31.45 17.53
N GLU A 125 3.87 -31.24 16.54
CA GLU A 125 5.26 -31.74 16.54
C GLU A 125 6.29 -30.64 16.83
N LYS A 126 5.87 -29.39 17.02
CA LYS A 126 6.78 -28.26 17.25
C LYS A 126 7.23 -28.25 18.72
N ASN A 127 8.48 -28.63 18.94
CA ASN A 127 9.11 -28.70 20.26
C ASN A 127 10.03 -27.49 20.58
N GLN A 128 10.18 -26.55 19.66
CA GLN A 128 10.99 -25.34 19.86
C GLN A 128 10.12 -24.18 20.36
N SER A 129 10.64 -23.42 21.32
CA SER A 129 9.93 -22.29 21.92
C SER A 129 9.95 -21.01 21.07
N VAL A 130 10.84 -20.92 20.07
CA VAL A 130 11.05 -19.71 19.27
C VAL A 130 11.17 -20.05 17.78
N LEU A 131 10.46 -19.31 16.94
CA LEU A 131 10.58 -19.34 15.48
C LEU A 131 10.95 -17.94 14.97
N TRP A 132 12.01 -17.85 14.17
CA TRP A 132 12.45 -16.61 13.53
C TRP A 132 12.41 -16.72 12.01
N ALA A 133 11.37 -16.16 11.39
CA ALA A 133 11.18 -16.19 9.94
C ALA A 133 11.38 -14.77 9.35
N VAL A 134 12.55 -14.51 8.79
CA VAL A 134 12.90 -13.21 8.20
C VAL A 134 13.72 -13.39 6.93
N SER A 135 13.32 -12.73 5.84
CA SER A 135 14.03 -12.72 4.56
C SER A 135 14.83 -11.44 4.31
N ASN A 136 14.34 -10.29 4.79
CA ASN A 136 15.03 -9.00 4.70
C ASN A 136 16.07 -8.88 5.84
N ARG A 137 17.32 -8.46 5.59
CA ARG A 137 18.42 -8.50 6.58
C ARG A 137 18.99 -7.10 6.86
N GLY A 138 19.92 -7.01 7.81
CA GLY A 138 20.68 -5.80 8.16
C GLY A 138 19.93 -4.82 9.06
N ARG A 139 18.94 -5.28 9.83
CA ARG A 139 18.08 -4.39 10.64
C ARG A 139 18.27 -4.62 12.14
N ALA A 140 17.76 -3.70 12.98
CA ALA A 140 17.88 -3.77 14.43
C ALA A 140 17.42 -5.13 15.01
N ARG A 141 16.38 -5.70 14.41
CA ARG A 141 15.82 -7.01 14.77
C ARG A 141 16.83 -8.16 14.66
N ASP A 142 17.83 -8.07 13.78
CA ASP A 142 18.85 -9.11 13.59
C ASP A 142 19.85 -9.12 14.75
N LYS A 143 20.02 -7.99 15.45
CA LYS A 143 20.85 -7.93 16.66
C LYS A 143 20.19 -8.62 17.84
N TYR A 144 18.86 -8.62 17.89
CA TYR A 144 18.09 -9.20 18.98
C TYR A 144 18.17 -10.74 19.00
N VAL A 145 18.06 -11.37 17.83
CA VAL A 145 18.08 -12.85 17.71
C VAL A 145 19.47 -13.45 17.96
N LYS A 146 20.56 -12.71 17.79
CA LYS A 146 21.91 -13.21 18.08
C LYS A 146 22.16 -13.53 19.56
N ASN A 147 21.26 -13.09 20.45
CA ASN A 147 21.39 -13.28 21.89
C ASN A 147 20.50 -14.42 22.43
N PHE A 148 19.87 -15.19 21.53
CA PHE A 148 19.18 -16.45 21.82
C PHE A 148 20.01 -17.61 21.26
#